data_AF-A0A2V9ZWM5-F1
#
_entry.id   AF-A0A2V9ZWM5-F1
#
_cell.length_a   1.000
_cell.length_b   1.000
_cell.length_c   1.000
_cell.angle_alpha   90.00
_cell.angle_beta   90.00
_cell.angle_gamma   90.00
#
_symmetry.space_group_name_H-M   'P 1'
#
loop_
_entity.id
_entity.type
_entity.pdbx_description
1 polymer ?
#
loop_
_entity_poly.entity_id
_entity_poly.type
_entity_poly.pdbx_seq_one_letter_code
_entity_poly.pdbx_strand_id
1 'polypeptide(L)' 'MENASSKKKETPPGMKVVPVGSEDANNALHPAWQALIRFCRELKHGEIERINIQDGLPVSAEVTRKKIRWC' A
#
# COMPACT_ATOMS: atom_id res chain seq x y z
N MET A 1 -41.50 20.01 -27.85
CA MET A 1 -40.70 19.10 -28.70
C MET A 1 -39.30 19.68 -28.67
N GLU A 2 -38.24 19.10 -28.12
CA GLU A 2 -37.87 17.69 -27.92
C GLU A 2 -36.75 17.62 -26.85
N ASN A 3 -36.69 16.52 -26.10
CA ASN A 3 -35.70 16.22 -25.04
C ASN A 3 -34.41 15.60 -25.61
N ALA A 4 -33.25 15.84 -24.96
CA ALA A 4 -32.14 14.87 -24.76
C ALA A 4 -31.02 15.55 -23.92
N SER A 5 -30.85 15.25 -22.63
CA SER A 5 -30.09 14.12 -22.05
C SER A 5 -28.63 14.01 -22.52
N SER A 6 -27.69 14.39 -21.63
CA SER A 6 -26.35 13.80 -21.59
C SER A 6 -25.79 13.90 -20.17
N LYS A 7 -26.08 12.87 -19.38
CA LYS A 7 -25.57 12.63 -18.03
C LYS A 7 -24.11 12.21 -18.16
N LYS A 8 -23.15 13.06 -17.79
CA LYS A 8 -21.74 12.64 -17.65
C LYS A 8 -21.64 11.68 -16.47
N LYS A 9 -21.40 10.39 -16.76
CA LYS A 9 -20.93 9.41 -15.78
C LYS A 9 -19.42 9.58 -15.69
N GLU A 10 -18.93 10.21 -14.64
CA GLU A 10 -17.50 10.18 -14.31
C GLU A 10 -17.33 9.31 -13.07
N THR A 11 -16.55 8.25 -13.26
CA THR A 11 -16.30 7.12 -12.36
C THR A 11 -15.56 7.55 -11.09
N PRO A 12 -15.74 6.83 -9.96
CA PRO A 12 -15.14 7.17 -8.67
C PRO A 12 -13.61 7.11 -8.74
N PRO A 13 -12.88 7.87 -7.90
CA PRO A 13 -11.43 7.97 -7.97
C PRO A 13 -10.80 6.64 -7.57
N GLY A 14 -10.45 5.84 -8.59
CA GLY A 14 -9.53 4.73 -8.46
C GLY A 14 -8.21 5.25 -7.92
N MET A 15 -7.72 4.60 -6.87
CA MET A 15 -6.42 4.84 -6.26
C MET A 15 -5.34 4.84 -7.34
N LYS A 16 -4.88 6.03 -7.73
CA LYS A 16 -3.74 6.18 -8.61
C LYS A 16 -2.52 5.76 -7.80
N VAL A 17 -1.94 4.61 -8.14
CA VAL A 17 -0.60 4.24 -7.68
C VAL A 17 0.37 5.29 -8.19
N VAL A 18 0.75 6.22 -7.30
CA VAL A 18 1.78 7.19 -7.58
C VAL A 18 3.13 6.46 -7.60
N PRO A 19 3.98 6.64 -8.63
CA PRO A 19 5.35 6.18 -8.55
C PRO A 19 6.04 7.01 -7.46
N VAL A 20 6.40 6.37 -6.34
CA VAL A 20 7.14 7.05 -5.27
C VAL A 20 8.54 7.38 -5.82
N GLY A 21 8.73 8.65 -6.13
CA GLY A 21 10.00 9.20 -6.59
C GLY A 21 11.06 9.03 -5.51
N SER A 22 12.27 8.72 -5.96
CA SER A 22 13.49 8.59 -5.19
C SER A 22 14.00 9.97 -4.76
N GLU A 23 13.34 10.60 -3.80
CA GLU A 23 13.78 11.84 -3.17
C GLU A 23 13.80 11.62 -1.66
N ASP A 24 14.93 11.12 -1.16
CA ASP A 24 15.49 11.33 0.20
C ASP A 24 16.46 10.18 0.54
N ALA A 25 17.57 10.10 -0.20
CA ALA A 25 18.62 9.11 0.05
C ALA A 25 19.48 9.40 1.31
N ASN A 26 19.12 10.40 2.13
CA ASN A 26 19.93 10.82 3.29
C ASN A 26 19.20 10.84 4.64
N ASN A 27 17.93 10.44 4.73
CA ASN A 27 17.31 10.12 6.02
C ASN A 27 17.31 8.60 6.20
N ALA A 28 18.31 8.09 6.92
CA ALA A 28 18.32 6.69 7.30
C ALA A 28 16.99 6.34 7.98
N LEU A 29 16.23 5.42 7.36
CA LEU A 29 14.93 4.99 7.88
C LEU A 29 15.07 4.55 9.34
N HIS A 30 14.07 4.85 10.17
CA HIS A 30 14.07 4.38 11.55
C HIS A 30 14.24 2.85 11.59
N PRO A 31 15.00 2.27 12.55
CA PRO A 31 15.25 0.83 12.61
C PRO A 31 13.97 -0.04 12.59
N ALA A 32 12.89 0.45 13.19
CA ALA A 32 11.59 -0.22 13.15
C ALA A 32 11.05 -0.38 11.71
N TRP A 33 11.15 0.65 10.89
CA TRP A 33 10.78 0.59 9.47
C TRP A 33 11.72 -0.34 8.69
N GLN A 34 13.03 -0.30 8.98
CA GLN A 34 13.99 -1.23 8.37
C GLN A 34 13.64 -2.70 8.70
N ALA A 35 13.27 -2.99 9.94
CA ALA A 35 12.88 -4.32 10.38
C ALA A 35 11.62 -4.80 9.66
N LEU A 36 10.62 -3.93 9.50
CA LEU A 36 9.42 -4.25 8.72
C LEU A 36 9.74 -4.51 7.25
N ILE A 37 10.60 -3.69 6.63
CA ILE A 37 11.03 -3.90 5.23
C ILE A 37 11.75 -5.23 5.08
N ARG A 38 12.65 -5.56 6.01
CA ARG A 38 13.34 -6.86 6.02
C ARG A 38 12.36 -8.01 6.16
N PHE A 39 11.39 -7.89 7.08
CA PHE A 39 10.31 -8.87 7.25
C PHE A 39 9.54 -9.10 5.93
N CYS A 40 9.14 -8.04 5.23
CA CYS A 40 8.46 -8.15 3.93
C CYS A 40 9.32 -8.84 2.87
N ARG A 41 10.63 -8.58 2.85
CA ARG A 41 11.58 -9.26 1.94
C ARG A 41 11.69 -10.75 2.23
N GLU A 42 11.72 -11.12 3.51
CA GLU A 42 11.78 -12.52 3.95
C GLU A 42 10.48 -13.27 3.67
N LEU A 43 9.34 -12.57 3.75
CA LEU A 43 8.03 -13.15 3.43
C LEU A 43 7.91 -13.60 1.97
N LYS A 44 8.58 -12.90 1.03
CA LYS A 44 8.53 -13.06 -0.44
C LYS A 44 7.14 -12.89 -1.07
N HIS A 45 6.19 -13.74 -0.66
CA HIS A 45 4.80 -13.73 -1.10
C HIS A 45 3.90 -13.95 0.12
N GLY A 46 2.93 -13.06 0.30
CA GLY A 46 1.98 -13.12 1.39
C GLY A 46 1.32 -11.77 1.61
N GLU A 47 0.30 -11.76 2.45
CA GLU A 47 -0.43 -10.54 2.80
C GLU A 47 -0.18 -10.21 4.26
N ILE A 48 0.02 -8.93 4.55
CA ILE A 48 0.00 -8.43 5.92
C ILE A 48 -1.42 -7.94 6.18
N GLU A 49 -2.16 -8.63 7.03
CA GLU A 49 -3.55 -8.28 7.32
C GLU A 49 -3.66 -7.10 8.28
N ARG A 50 -2.66 -6.92 9.16
CA ARG A 50 -2.64 -5.80 10.11
C ARG A 50 -1.22 -5.33 10.36
N ILE A 51 -1.02 -4.01 10.38
CA ILE A 51 0.18 -3.35 10.88
C ILE A 51 -0.25 -2.37 11.95
N ASN A 52 0.34 -2.47 13.15
CA ASN A 52 0.11 -1.50 14.21
C ASN A 52 1.26 -0.49 14.22
N ILE A 53 0.90 0.79 14.16
CA ILE A 53 1.84 1.92 14.17
C ILE A 53 1.59 2.72 15.46
N GLN A 54 2.66 3.04 16.18
CA GLN A 54 2.63 3.96 17.32
C GLN A 54 3.70 5.02 17.11
N ASP A 55 3.35 6.29 17.31
CA ASP A 55 4.26 7.43 17.14
C ASP A 55 4.98 7.47 15.77
N GLY A 56 4.31 6.98 14.73
CA GLY A 56 4.87 6.89 13.38
C GLY A 56 5.82 5.72 13.15
N LEU A 57 5.93 4.78 14.09
CA LEU A 57 6.81 3.61 14.01
C LEU A 57 6.01 2.28 14.03
N PRO A 58 6.39 1.28 13.21
CA PRO A 58 5.73 -0.01 13.22
C PRO A 58 6.13 -0.80 14.46
N VAL A 59 5.12 -1.31 15.18
CA VAL A 59 5.31 -2.06 16.43
C VAL A 59 5.00 -3.55 16.23
N SER A 60 4.02 -3.89 15.41
CA SER A 60 3.71 -5.28 15.07
C SER A 60 3.05 -5.42 13.69
N ALA A 61 3.24 -6.58 13.08
CA ALA A 61 2.62 -6.98 11.82
C ALA A 61 2.02 -8.38 11.95
N GLU A 62 0.73 -8.53 11.63
CA GLU A 62 0.04 -9.82 11.56
C GLU A 62 -0.09 -10.26 10.11
N VAL A 63 0.29 -11.50 9.84
CA VAL A 63 0.54 -12.00 8.49
C VAL A 63 -0.44 -13.11 8.22
N THR A 64 -1.14 -13.00 7.09
CA THR A 64 -1.95 -14.09 6.60
C THR A 64 -1.32 -14.61 5.32
N ARG A 65 -0.84 -15.86 5.40
CA ARG A 65 -0.28 -16.59 4.26
C ARG A 65 -1.42 -17.06 3.37
N LYS A 66 -2.13 -16.12 2.71
CA LYS A 66 -2.98 -16.50 1.57
C LYS A 66 -2.07 -16.86 0.42
N LYS A 67 -2.38 -17.99 -0.22
CA LYS A 67 -1.75 -18.40 -1.47
C LYS A 67 -2.16 -17.36 -2.52
N ILE A 68 -1.31 -16.36 -2.76
CA ILE A 68 -1.49 -15.45 -3.87
C ILE A 68 -1.31 -16.30 -5.15
N ARG A 69 -2.42 -16.67 -5.79
CA ARG A 69 -2.40 -17.14 -7.17
C ARG A 69 -2.14 -15.93 -8.03
N TRP A 70 -0.90 -15.74 -8.43
CA TRP A 70 -0.58 -14.91 -9.59
C TRP A 70 -1.10 -15.70 -10.80
N CYS A 71 -2.26 -15.30 -11.32
CA CYS A 71 -2.81 -15.81 -12.58
C CYS A 71 -2.17 -15.10 -13.76
#